data_AF-A0A6J7M0X3-F1
#
_entry.id   AF-A0A6J7M0X3-F1
#
_cell.length_a   1.000
_cell.length_b   1.000
_cell.length_c   1.000
_cell.angle_alpha   90.00
_cell.angle_beta   90.00
_cell.angle_gamma   90.00
#
_symmetry.space_group_name_H-M   'P 1'
#
loop_
_entity.id
_entity.type
_entity.pdbx_description
1 polymer ?
#
loop_
_entity_poly.entity_id
_entity_poly.type
_entity_poly.pdbx_seq_one_letter_code
_entity_poly.pdbx_strand_id
1 'polypeptide(L)' 'MNVIDDLAASEAASGVLVCACGFVADHLEILFDLDIEASQHAKSKGLAFARTTCVNDDADIMNALAQRVIALK' A
#
# COMPACT_ATOMS: atom_id res chain seq x y z
N MET A 1 -6.97 -12.33 0.34
CA MET A 1 -6.42 -12.04 -1.00
C MET A 1 -7.46 -12.09 -2.13
N ASN A 2 -8.77 -12.10 -1.83
CA ASN A 2 -9.82 -12.33 -2.83
C ASN A 2 -9.78 -11.36 -4.01
N VAL A 3 -9.44 -10.08 -3.79
CA VAL A 3 -9.32 -9.09 -4.87
C VAL A 3 -8.27 -9.49 -5.92
N ILE A 4 -7.14 -10.08 -5.49
CA ILE A 4 -6.09 -10.56 -6.42
C ILE A 4 -6.61 -11.75 -7.22
N ASP A 5 -7.32 -12.67 -6.56
CA ASP A 5 -7.91 -13.84 -7.21
C ASP A 5 -8.97 -13.45 -8.25
N ASP A 6 -9.84 -12.50 -7.91
CA ASP A 6 -10.89 -11.99 -8.79
C ASP A 6 -10.31 -11.26 -10.02
N LEU A 7 -9.25 -10.45 -9.82
CA LEU A 7 -8.55 -9.78 -10.91
C LEU A 7 -7.86 -10.77 -11.85
N ALA A 8 -7.22 -11.80 -11.30
CA ALA A 8 -6.58 -12.84 -12.11
C ALA A 8 -7.60 -13.64 -12.91
N ALA A 9 -8.74 -14.00 -12.30
CA ALA A 9 -9.78 -14.78 -12.95
C ALA A 9 -10.53 -14.00 -14.05
N SER A 10 -10.68 -12.69 -13.88
CA SER A 10 -11.35 -11.84 -14.88
C SER A 10 -10.45 -11.41 -16.03
N GLU A 11 -9.12 -11.57 -15.91
CA GLU A 11 -8.11 -11.07 -16.86
C GLU A 11 -8.23 -9.55 -17.16
N ALA A 12 -8.94 -8.81 -16.30
CA ALA A 12 -9.26 -7.40 -16.54
C ALA A 12 -8.06 -6.46 -16.34
N ALA A 13 -6.99 -6.94 -15.71
CA ALA A 13 -5.78 -6.17 -15.45
C ALA A 13 -4.55 -7.08 -15.48
N SER A 14 -3.40 -6.50 -15.85
CA SER A 14 -2.10 -7.18 -15.83
C SER A 14 -1.37 -7.08 -14.49
N GLY A 15 -1.95 -6.39 -13.50
CA GLY A 15 -1.30 -6.19 -12.20
C GLY A 15 -2.12 -5.38 -11.20
N VAL A 16 -1.58 -5.27 -9.99
CA VAL A 16 -2.18 -4.59 -8.84
C VAL A 16 -1.20 -3.57 -8.28
N LEU A 17 -1.66 -2.33 -8.10
CA LEU A 17 -0.95 -1.30 -7.34
C LEU A 17 -1.72 -1.01 -6.05
N VAL A 18 -1.10 -1.29 -4.90
CA VAL A 18 -1.72 -1.07 -3.59
C VAL A 18 -1.27 0.28 -3.01
N CYS A 19 -2.21 1.05 -2.48
CA CYS A 19 -1.94 2.21 -1.65
C CYS A 19 -2.51 1.95 -0.25
N ALA A 20 -1.63 1.81 0.74
CA ALA A 20 -2.01 1.51 2.13
C ALA A 20 -2.42 2.78 2.90
N CYS A 21 -3.38 3.54 2.37
CA CYS A 21 -3.75 4.87 2.89
C CYS A 21 -4.30 4.88 4.32
N GLY A 22 -4.65 3.73 4.89
CA GLY A 22 -5.07 3.59 6.28
C GLY A 22 -3.91 3.63 7.29
N PHE A 23 -2.67 3.55 6.81
CA PHE A 23 -1.46 3.54 7.64
C PHE A 23 -0.52 4.67 7.24
N VAL A 24 0.22 5.18 8.22
CA VAL A 24 1.18 6.28 8.02
C VAL A 24 2.63 5.80 7.97
N ALA A 25 2.91 4.59 8.40
CA ALA A 25 4.27 4.06 8.46
C ALA A 25 4.33 2.66 7.88
N ASP A 26 5.50 2.28 7.38
CA ASP A 26 5.79 0.88 7.09
C ASP A 26 5.95 0.12 8.42
N HIS A 27 5.15 -0.93 8.61
CA HIS A 27 5.18 -1.84 9.75
C HIS A 27 4.78 -3.24 9.29
N LEU A 28 4.48 -4.16 10.21
CA LEU A 28 4.27 -5.58 9.91
C LEU A 28 3.18 -5.79 8.84
N GLU A 29 2.02 -5.19 9.02
CA GLU A 29 0.86 -5.28 8.12
C GLU A 29 1.12 -4.67 6.73
N ILE A 30 2.24 -3.98 6.55
CA ILE A 30 2.67 -3.41 5.29
C ILE A 30 3.80 -4.24 4.67
N LEU A 31 4.92 -4.33 5.38
CA LEU A 31 6.13 -4.98 4.89
C LEU A 31 5.98 -6.51 4.79
N PHE A 32 5.11 -7.12 5.60
CA PHE A 32 4.86 -8.55 5.53
C PHE A 32 3.62 -8.84 4.69
N ASP A 33 2.45 -8.41 5.15
CA ASP A 33 1.18 -8.80 4.51
C ASP A 33 1.10 -8.32 3.04
N LEU A 34 1.64 -7.15 2.70
CA LEU A 34 1.63 -6.64 1.33
C LEU A 34 2.89 -7.01 0.55
N ASP A 35 4.06 -6.62 1.07
CA ASP A 35 5.30 -6.73 0.29
C ASP A 35 5.79 -8.19 0.18
N ILE A 36 5.36 -9.08 1.07
CA ILE A 36 5.67 -10.52 1.02
C ILE A 36 4.44 -11.32 0.63
N GLU A 37 3.38 -11.37 1.44
CA GLU A 37 2.28 -12.32 1.20
C GLU A 37 1.46 -11.96 -0.04
N ALA A 38 0.98 -10.72 -0.15
CA ALA A 38 0.16 -10.29 -1.29
C ALA A 38 0.96 -10.27 -2.59
N SER A 39 2.21 -9.80 -2.56
CA SER A 39 3.08 -9.75 -3.72
C SER A 39 3.39 -11.16 -4.27
N GLN A 40 3.64 -12.13 -3.39
CA GLN A 40 3.85 -13.53 -3.77
C GLN A 40 2.58 -14.16 -4.31
N HIS A 41 1.43 -13.87 -3.69
CA HIS A 41 0.14 -14.36 -4.18
C HIS A 41 -0.16 -13.83 -5.58
N ALA A 42 -0.01 -12.52 -5.81
CA ALA A 42 -0.19 -11.90 -7.13
C ALA A 42 0.75 -12.51 -8.18
N LYS A 43 2.03 -12.68 -7.84
CA LYS A 43 3.01 -13.32 -8.72
C LYS A 43 2.62 -14.75 -9.09
N SER A 44 2.08 -15.52 -8.14
CA SER A 44 1.61 -16.90 -8.39
C SER A 44 0.44 -16.96 -9.39
N LYS A 45 -0.29 -15.85 -9.54
CA LYS A 45 -1.41 -15.68 -10.49
C LYS A 45 -1.01 -15.00 -11.79
N GLY A 46 0.29 -14.72 -11.99
CA GLY A 46 0.79 -14.04 -13.18
C GLY A 46 0.53 -12.53 -13.22
N LEU A 47 0.11 -11.93 -12.10
CA LEU A 47 -0.12 -10.49 -11.99
C LEU A 47 1.15 -9.77 -11.52
N ALA A 48 1.45 -8.61 -12.12
CA ALA A 48 2.43 -7.69 -11.55
C ALA A 48 1.90 -7.11 -10.23
N PHE A 49 2.80 -6.79 -9.29
CA PHE A 49 2.42 -6.21 -8.00
C PHE A 49 3.37 -5.08 -7.63
N ALA A 50 2.80 -3.97 -7.16
CA ALA A 50 3.55 -2.87 -6.58
C ALA A 50 2.74 -2.23 -5.45
N ARG A 51 3.42 -1.48 -4.59
CA ARG A 51 2.81 -0.68 -3.54
C ARG A 51 3.44 0.70 -3.50
N THR A 52 2.67 1.73 -3.19
CA THR A 52 3.23 3.05 -2.86
C THR A 52 3.95 2.99 -1.51
N THR A 53 5.01 3.77 -1.34
CA THR A 53 5.64 3.93 -0.02
C THR A 53 4.62 4.53 0.97
N CYS A 54 4.72 4.14 2.24
CA CYS A 54 4.01 4.87 3.30
C CYS A 54 4.61 6.27 3.46
N VAL A 55 3.89 7.18 4.12
CA VAL A 55 4.38 8.56 4.34
C VAL A 55 5.62 8.58 5.23
N ASN A 56 5.75 7.64 6.17
CA ASN A 56 6.92 7.49 7.04
C ASN A 56 7.32 8.84 7.66
N ASP A 57 8.56 9.27 7.46
CA ASP A 57 9.15 10.53 7.90
C ASP A 57 9.23 11.59 6.79
N ASP A 58 8.36 11.51 5.78
CA ASP A 58 8.27 12.49 4.70
C ASP A 58 8.17 13.91 5.28
N ALA A 59 9.12 14.76 4.88
CA ALA A 59 9.30 16.08 5.46
C ALA A 59 8.10 17.01 5.18
N ASP A 60 7.49 16.89 4.01
CA ASP A 60 6.35 17.72 3.63
C ASP A 60 5.11 17.32 4.43
N ILE A 61 4.90 16.01 4.63
CA ILE A 61 3.80 15.50 5.45
C ILE A 61 4.00 15.86 6.93
N MET A 62 5.19 15.74 7.48
CA MET A 62 5.48 16.12 8.87
C MET A 62 5.28 17.62 9.09
N ASN A 63 5.69 18.45 8.13
CA ASN A 63 5.43 19.88 8.16
C ASN A 63 3.93 20.19 8.10
N ALA A 64 3.17 19.54 7.21
CA ALA A 64 1.72 19.69 7.13
C ALA A 64 1.01 19.27 8.43
N LEU A 65 1.45 18.18 9.06
CA LEU A 65 0.93 17.71 10.34
C LEU A 65 1.21 18.72 11.46
N ALA A 66 2.42 19.28 11.52
CA ALA A 66 2.78 20.32 12.48
C ALA A 66 1.90 21.57 12.31
N GLN A 67 1.71 22.03 11.06
CA GLN A 67 0.81 23.14 10.76
C GLN A 67 -0.62 22.85 11.22
N ARG A 68 -1.11 21.62 11.02
CA ARG A 68 -2.45 21.21 11.45
C ARG A 68 -2.62 21.26 12.97
N VAL A 69 -1.61 20.84 13.72
CA VAL A 69 -1.59 20.90 15.20
C VAL A 69 -1.53 22.33 15.70
N ILE A 70 -0.72 23.19 15.08
CA ILE A 70 -0.64 24.63 15.42
C ILE A 70 -2.00 25.30 15.24
N ALA A 71 -2.70 25.02 14.15
CA ALA A 71 -4.01 25.59 13.85
C ALA A 71 -5.16 25.11 14.76
N LEU A 72 -4.93 24.11 15.63
CA LEU A 72 -5.90 23.69 16.66
C LEU A 72 -5.82 24.54 17.93
N LYS A 73 -4.79 25.38 18.07
CA LYS A 73 -4.67 26.37 19.15
C LYS A 73 -5.39 27.66 18.75
#